data_AF-A0A2E1BK50-F1
#
_entry.id   AF-A0A2E1BK50-F1
#
_cell.length_a   1.000
_cell.length_b   1.000
_cell.length_c   1.000
_cell.angle_alpha   90.00
_cell.angle_beta   90.00
_cell.angle_gamma   90.00
#
_symmetry.space_group_name_H-M   'P 1'
#
loop_
_entity.id
_entity.type
_entity.pdbx_description
1 polymer ?
#
loop_
_entity_poly.entity_id
_entity_poly.type
_entity_poly.pdbx_seq_one_letter_code
_entity_poly.pdbx_strand_id
1 'polypeptide(L)'
;MSLRNNIINEDFLKINLCNVFNGKPYAIIGNFPYNISSQIVFKILESREIIPEFCGMFQKEVAERICEDFGSKKYGILSVYSKAFYSTNYLFTVSPNVFYPKPKVSSAVVQFIRKKHYKLACDEISFFKIVKTAFNHRRKTLRNSLKVFNLSDNLREDSIFDLRPEQLSIENFVVLTNLIDSDTKNLILGGKRSK
;
A
#
# COMPACT_ATOMS: atom_id res chain seq x y z
N MET A 1 4.17 33.68 -12.72
CA MET A 1 3.66 33.39 -11.36
C MET A 1 4.86 33.11 -10.47
N SER A 2 5.10 33.90 -9.43
CA SER A 2 6.28 33.71 -8.56
C SER A 2 6.08 32.49 -7.66
N LEU A 3 7.02 31.54 -7.68
CA LEU A 3 6.99 30.35 -6.81
C LEU A 3 7.12 30.71 -5.32
N ARG A 4 7.63 31.91 -5.00
CA ARG A 4 8.06 32.29 -3.64
C ARG A 4 6.94 32.21 -2.60
N ASN A 5 5.70 32.50 -2.98
CA ASN A 5 4.54 32.42 -2.09
C ASN A 5 3.93 31.01 -1.99
N ASN A 6 4.43 30.06 -2.77
CA ASN A 6 3.95 28.68 -2.84
C ASN A 6 4.99 27.67 -2.33
N ILE A 7 6.00 28.14 -1.57
CA ILE A 7 7.00 27.28 -0.91
C ILE A 7 6.52 27.01 0.51
N ILE A 8 6.33 25.74 0.82
CA ILE A 8 5.96 25.28 2.16
C ILE A 8 7.19 24.60 2.77
N ASN A 9 7.73 25.17 3.85
CA ASN A 9 8.87 24.62 4.56
C ASN A 9 8.41 23.73 5.71
N GLU A 10 7.92 22.54 5.38
CA GLU A 10 7.45 21.54 6.33
C GLU A 10 7.91 20.12 5.96
N ASP A 11 7.87 19.23 6.93
CA ASP A 11 8.09 17.80 6.72
C ASP A 11 6.88 17.19 6.00
N PHE A 12 7.08 16.74 4.75
CA PHE A 12 6.02 16.13 3.95
C PHE A 12 5.36 14.95 4.68
N LEU A 13 6.07 14.20 5.52
CA LEU A 13 5.46 13.08 6.23
C LEU A 13 4.49 13.53 7.34
N LYS A 14 4.65 14.75 7.86
CA LYS A 14 3.87 15.29 8.98
C LYS A 14 2.79 16.28 8.57
N ILE A 15 2.97 16.99 7.45
CA ILE A 15 2.01 17.99 6.99
C ILE A 15 0.62 17.40 6.74
N ASN A 16 -0.44 18.15 7.06
CA ASN A 16 -1.79 17.80 6.68
C ASN A 16 -2.11 18.30 5.27
N LEU A 17 -2.04 17.38 4.32
CA LEU A 17 -2.25 17.65 2.89
C LEU A 17 -3.64 18.21 2.56
N CYS A 18 -4.68 17.83 3.30
CA CYS A 18 -6.03 18.38 3.12
C CYS A 18 -6.07 19.88 3.44
N ASN A 19 -5.37 20.31 4.48
CA ASN A 19 -5.37 21.71 4.91
C ASN A 19 -4.63 22.60 3.90
N VAL A 20 -3.52 22.10 3.33
CA VAL A 20 -2.72 22.85 2.35
C VAL A 20 -3.53 23.26 1.12
N PHE A 21 -4.38 22.36 0.64
CA PHE A 21 -5.16 22.57 -0.57
C PHE A 21 -6.65 22.82 -0.30
N ASN A 22 -7.04 23.11 0.94
CA ASN A 22 -8.43 23.33 1.36
C ASN A 22 -9.38 22.22 0.88
N GLY A 23 -8.94 20.97 0.94
CA GLY A 23 -9.68 19.79 0.48
C GLY A 23 -9.89 19.70 -1.04
N LYS A 24 -9.31 20.60 -1.84
CA LYS A 24 -9.42 20.55 -3.30
C LYS A 24 -8.52 19.44 -3.87
N PRO A 25 -8.96 18.74 -4.92
CA PRO A 25 -8.10 17.76 -5.59
C PRO A 25 -6.86 18.40 -6.21
N TYR A 26 -5.71 17.70 -6.13
CA TYR A 26 -4.45 18.14 -6.75
C TYR A 26 -3.55 16.94 -7.11
N ALA A 27 -2.69 17.15 -8.10
CA ALA A 27 -1.69 16.15 -8.50
C ALA A 27 -0.38 16.36 -7.75
N ILE A 28 0.33 15.27 -7.46
CA ILE A 28 1.68 15.34 -6.87
C ILE A 28 2.69 14.89 -7.91
N ILE A 29 3.73 15.69 -8.12
CA ILE A 29 4.92 15.28 -8.87
C ILE A 29 6.16 15.51 -8.01
N GLY A 30 7.12 14.59 -8.05
CA GLY A 30 8.33 14.79 -7.26
C GLY A 30 9.43 13.76 -7.48
N ASN A 31 10.66 14.19 -7.21
CA ASN A 31 11.78 13.29 -7.00
C ASN A 31 11.85 12.94 -5.51
N PHE A 32 11.42 11.73 -5.13
CA PHE A 32 11.29 11.38 -3.73
C PHE A 32 12.62 10.90 -3.12
N PRO A 33 12.99 11.38 -1.92
CA PRO A 33 14.17 10.88 -1.24
C PRO A 33 14.04 9.38 -0.95
N TYR A 34 15.07 8.61 -1.29
CA TYR A 34 14.98 7.15 -1.31
C TYR A 34 14.64 6.52 0.04
N ASN A 35 15.16 7.08 1.13
CA ASN A 35 14.97 6.60 2.50
C ASN A 35 13.51 6.72 3.00
N ILE A 36 12.73 7.63 2.44
CA ILE A 36 11.33 7.88 2.85
C ILE A 36 10.31 7.65 1.73
N SER A 37 10.75 7.28 0.54
CA SER A 37 9.88 7.14 -0.64
C SER A 37 8.67 6.22 -0.43
N SER A 38 8.83 5.12 0.31
CA SER A 38 7.71 4.23 0.66
C SER A 38 6.73 4.88 1.65
N GLN A 39 7.23 5.66 2.60
CA GLN A 39 6.42 6.39 3.58
C GLN A 39 5.63 7.52 2.89
N ILE A 40 6.24 8.18 1.90
CA ILE A 40 5.55 9.15 1.04
C ILE A 40 4.36 8.50 0.33
N VAL A 41 4.54 7.32 -0.27
CA VAL A 41 3.45 6.58 -0.92
C VAL A 41 2.34 6.24 0.09
N PHE A 42 2.67 5.75 1.28
CA PHE A 42 1.67 5.47 2.32
C PHE A 42 0.89 6.72 2.74
N LYS A 43 1.56 7.86 2.95
CA LYS A 43 0.89 9.12 3.25
C LYS A 43 -0.03 9.58 2.13
N ILE A 44 0.39 9.44 0.88
CA ILE A 44 -0.43 9.76 -0.29
C ILE A 44 -1.66 8.85 -0.35
N LEU A 45 -1.53 7.56 -0.01
CA LEU A 45 -2.64 6.62 0.07
C LEU A 45 -3.65 6.97 1.17
N GLU A 46 -3.20 7.51 2.30
CA GLU A 46 -4.07 8.05 3.36
C GLU A 46 -4.87 9.27 2.86
N SER A 47 -4.26 10.11 2.01
CA SER A 47 -4.89 11.30 1.41
C SER A 47 -5.49 11.04 0.02
N ARG A 48 -5.70 9.78 -0.37
CA ARG A 48 -6.11 9.39 -1.73
C ARG A 48 -7.43 10.00 -2.18
N GLU A 49 -8.30 10.43 -1.27
CA GLU A 49 -9.59 11.07 -1.59
C GLU A 49 -9.42 12.40 -2.33
N ILE A 50 -8.30 13.10 -2.12
CA ILE A 50 -8.01 14.39 -2.78
C ILE A 50 -6.84 14.32 -3.77
N ILE A 51 -6.24 13.14 -3.97
CA ILE A 51 -5.10 12.95 -4.88
C ILE A 51 -5.55 12.02 -6.01
N PRO A 52 -6.11 12.54 -7.12
CA PRO A 52 -6.52 11.71 -8.24
C PRO A 52 -5.33 11.12 -9.00
N GLU A 53 -4.16 11.75 -8.94
CA GLU A 53 -2.97 11.31 -9.64
C GLU A 53 -1.70 11.73 -8.90
N PHE A 54 -0.68 10.89 -8.92
CA PHE A 54 0.68 11.32 -8.60
C PHE A 54 1.74 10.62 -9.44
N CYS A 55 2.87 11.28 -9.63
CA CYS A 55 4.03 10.77 -10.34
C CYS A 55 5.29 10.99 -9.50
N GLY A 56 6.03 9.92 -9.26
CA GLY A 56 7.18 9.94 -8.38
C GLY A 56 8.39 9.29 -9.01
N MET A 57 9.56 9.84 -8.76
CA MET A 57 10.80 9.10 -8.99
C MET A 57 11.22 8.33 -7.73
N PHE A 58 11.51 7.05 -7.91
CA PHE A 58 11.91 6.10 -6.87
C PHE A 58 13.26 5.46 -7.23
N GLN A 59 13.88 4.75 -6.28
CA GLN A 59 14.86 3.73 -6.66
C GLN A 59 14.21 2.71 -7.57
N LYS A 60 14.94 2.23 -8.58
CA LYS A 60 14.41 1.28 -9.57
C LYS A 60 13.76 0.05 -8.93
N GLU A 61 14.39 -0.56 -7.93
CA GLU A 61 13.82 -1.74 -7.24
C GLU A 61 12.48 -1.43 -6.55
N VAL A 62 12.33 -0.23 -5.97
CA VAL A 62 11.10 0.22 -5.32
C VAL A 62 10.01 0.44 -6.37
N ALA A 63 10.34 1.08 -7.49
CA ALA A 63 9.42 1.27 -8.62
C ALA A 63 8.94 -0.06 -9.21
N GLU A 64 9.85 -1.01 -9.42
CA GLU A 64 9.53 -2.37 -9.88
C GLU A 64 8.57 -3.05 -8.90
N ARG A 65 8.89 -3.04 -7.60
CA ARG A 65 8.02 -3.59 -6.55
C ARG A 65 6.63 -2.98 -6.58
N ILE A 66 6.49 -1.66 -6.71
CA ILE A 66 5.20 -0.97 -6.75
C ILE A 66 4.35 -1.44 -7.93
N CYS A 67 4.97 -1.69 -9.09
CA CYS A 67 4.27 -2.05 -10.32
C CYS A 67 4.05 -3.57 -10.46
N GLU A 68 4.78 -4.38 -9.69
CA GLU A 68 4.75 -5.84 -9.77
C GLU A 68 3.35 -6.44 -9.53
N ASP A 69 3.06 -7.54 -10.21
CA ASP A 69 1.87 -8.37 -10.00
C ASP A 69 2.10 -9.47 -8.96
N PHE A 70 1.01 -10.01 -8.43
CA PHE A 70 1.05 -11.12 -7.48
C PHE A 70 1.68 -12.37 -8.11
N GLY A 71 2.16 -13.28 -7.26
CA GLY A 71 2.92 -14.47 -7.68
C GLY A 71 4.42 -14.21 -7.87
N SER A 72 4.86 -12.95 -7.88
CA SER A 72 6.26 -12.57 -8.04
C SER A 72 6.99 -12.39 -6.70
N LYS A 73 8.30 -12.70 -6.67
CA LYS A 73 9.18 -12.40 -5.53
C LYS A 73 9.41 -10.91 -5.31
N LYS A 74 9.11 -10.06 -6.30
CA LYS A 74 9.18 -8.60 -6.11
C LYS A 74 7.89 -8.05 -5.51
N TYR A 75 6.77 -8.77 -5.65
CA TYR A 75 5.46 -8.38 -5.09
C TYR A 75 5.54 -8.23 -3.57
N GLY A 76 4.93 -7.17 -3.06
CA GLY A 76 5.04 -6.80 -1.65
C GLY A 76 3.89 -5.92 -1.18
N ILE A 77 3.99 -5.46 0.06
CA ILE A 77 3.01 -4.56 0.68
C ILE A 77 2.76 -3.29 -0.13
N LEU A 78 3.80 -2.70 -0.73
CA LEU A 78 3.67 -1.52 -1.59
C LEU A 78 2.88 -1.82 -2.86
N SER A 79 3.04 -3.01 -3.43
CA SER A 79 2.28 -3.47 -4.59
C SER A 79 0.80 -3.55 -4.23
N VAL A 80 0.47 -4.25 -3.14
CA VAL A 80 -0.93 -4.42 -2.70
C VAL A 80 -1.57 -3.08 -2.40
N TYR A 81 -0.94 -2.24 -1.57
CA TYR A 81 -1.54 -0.97 -1.18
C TYR A 81 -1.65 0.00 -2.33
N SER A 82 -0.62 0.16 -3.16
CA SER A 82 -0.69 1.10 -4.28
C SER A 82 -1.74 0.64 -5.27
N LYS A 83 -1.72 -0.65 -5.65
CA LYS A 83 -2.61 -1.19 -6.68
C LYS A 83 -4.04 -1.40 -6.19
N ALA A 84 -4.30 -1.43 -4.88
CA ALA A 84 -5.66 -1.43 -4.34
C ALA A 84 -6.44 -0.17 -4.74
N PHE A 85 -5.77 0.99 -4.77
CA PHE A 85 -6.42 2.29 -4.96
C PHE A 85 -6.06 2.98 -6.28
N TYR A 86 -4.90 2.67 -6.85
CA TYR A 86 -4.37 3.30 -8.06
C TYR A 86 -4.02 2.25 -9.12
N SER A 87 -4.09 2.64 -10.38
CA SER A 87 -3.36 1.99 -11.47
C SER A 87 -1.93 2.50 -11.46
N THR A 88 -0.94 1.60 -11.39
CA THR A 88 0.49 1.95 -11.31
C THR A 88 1.19 1.65 -12.63
N ASN A 89 1.85 2.67 -13.18
CA ASN A 89 2.52 2.59 -14.49
C ASN A 89 4.01 2.90 -14.31
N TYR A 90 4.89 1.93 -14.59
CA TYR A 90 6.32 2.17 -14.72
C TYR A 90 6.56 2.92 -16.03
N LEU A 91 6.92 4.20 -15.97
CA LEU A 91 7.07 5.02 -17.16
C LEU A 91 8.43 4.80 -17.83
N PHE A 92 9.52 5.04 -17.11
CA PHE A 92 10.88 4.89 -17.63
C PHE A 92 11.93 4.82 -16.51
N THR A 93 13.12 4.30 -16.87
CA THR A 93 14.29 4.25 -15.99
C THR A 93 15.15 5.50 -16.17
N VAL A 94 15.68 6.04 -15.09
CA VAL A 94 16.60 7.18 -15.10
C VAL A 94 18.00 6.72 -14.67
N SER A 95 18.99 7.01 -15.51
CA SER A 95 20.39 6.66 -15.27
C SER A 95 20.96 7.41 -14.06
N PRO A 96 21.78 6.78 -13.19
CA PRO A 96 22.43 7.49 -12.09
C PRO A 96 23.34 8.64 -12.57
N ASN A 97 23.77 8.64 -13.83
CA ASN A 97 24.67 9.66 -14.38
C ASN A 97 24.05 11.07 -14.49
N VAL A 98 22.73 11.22 -14.37
CA VAL A 98 22.06 12.53 -14.46
C VAL A 98 21.90 13.23 -13.10
N PHE A 99 22.48 12.68 -12.03
CA PHE A 99 22.36 13.19 -10.66
C PHE A 99 23.69 13.65 -10.09
N TYR A 100 23.63 14.64 -9.20
CA TYR A 100 24.75 15.08 -8.38
C TYR A 100 24.33 15.22 -6.90
N PRO A 101 24.97 14.52 -5.95
CA PRO A 101 25.96 13.46 -6.17
C PRO A 101 25.34 12.23 -6.85
N LYS A 102 26.17 11.46 -7.56
CA LYS A 102 25.73 10.28 -8.30
C LYS A 102 25.28 9.15 -7.34
N PRO A 103 24.03 8.64 -7.44
CA PRO A 103 23.59 7.50 -6.65
C PRO A 103 24.21 6.19 -7.15
N LYS A 104 24.25 5.17 -6.28
CA LYS A 104 24.78 3.83 -6.60
C LYS A 104 23.83 2.97 -7.44
N VAL A 105 22.55 3.36 -7.49
CA VAL A 105 21.48 2.59 -8.14
C VAL A 105 20.74 3.47 -9.14
N SER A 106 20.10 2.83 -10.13
CA SER A 106 19.22 3.54 -11.06
C SER A 106 17.94 4.00 -10.37
N SER A 107 17.34 5.06 -10.90
CA SER A 107 16.01 5.51 -10.50
C SER A 107 14.97 5.10 -11.55
N ALA A 108 13.70 5.23 -11.23
CA ALA A 108 12.62 5.04 -12.18
C ALA A 108 11.44 5.94 -11.82
N VAL A 109 10.74 6.40 -12.85
CA VAL A 109 9.54 7.23 -12.72
C VAL A 109 8.31 6.34 -12.79
N VAL A 110 7.43 6.47 -11.80
CA VAL A 110 6.17 5.72 -11.70
C VAL A 110 5.01 6.70 -11.59
N GLN A 111 4.00 6.49 -12.43
CA GLN A 111 2.73 7.21 -12.37
C GLN A 111 1.68 6.34 -11.66
N PHE A 112 0.83 7.00 -10.90
CA PHE A 112 -0.27 6.42 -10.15
C PHE A 112 -1.53 7.19 -10.51
N ILE A 113 -2.51 6.52 -11.11
CA ILE A 113 -3.80 7.12 -11.46
C ILE A 113 -4.87 6.47 -10.59
N ARG A 114 -5.60 7.25 -9.80
CA ARG A 114 -6.61 6.70 -8.88
C ARG A 114 -7.68 5.96 -9.69
N LYS A 115 -8.00 4.75 -9.26
CA LYS A 115 -9.03 3.94 -9.90
C LYS A 115 -10.39 4.61 -9.80
N LYS A 116 -11.26 4.40 -10.78
CA LYS A 116 -12.66 4.85 -10.73
C LYS A 116 -13.40 4.24 -9.53
N HIS A 117 -13.17 2.96 -9.27
CA HIS A 117 -13.67 2.23 -8.11
C HIS A 117 -12.50 1.93 -7.17
N TYR A 118 -12.16 2.89 -6.31
CA TYR A 118 -11.05 2.79 -5.37
C TYR A 118 -11.52 2.46 -3.94
N LYS A 119 -12.81 2.22 -3.72
CA LYS A 119 -13.32 1.69 -2.45
C LYS A 119 -13.22 0.17 -2.45
N LEU A 120 -12.71 -0.40 -1.37
CA LEU A 120 -12.61 -1.86 -1.21
C LEU A 120 -13.94 -2.42 -0.70
N ALA A 121 -14.27 -3.64 -1.13
CA ALA A 121 -15.45 -4.37 -0.66
C ALA A 121 -15.17 -5.11 0.67
N CYS A 122 -14.45 -4.45 1.59
CA CYS A 122 -14.12 -4.92 2.93
C CYS A 122 -13.84 -3.71 3.84
N ASP A 123 -13.69 -3.93 5.15
CA ASP A 123 -13.21 -2.89 6.05
C ASP A 123 -11.74 -2.56 5.74
N GLU A 124 -11.45 -1.31 5.40
CA GLU A 124 -10.11 -0.91 4.98
C GLU A 124 -9.10 -0.92 6.13
N ILE A 125 -9.53 -0.62 7.36
CA ILE A 125 -8.64 -0.65 8.53
C ILE A 125 -8.17 -2.10 8.76
N SER A 126 -9.09 -3.06 8.71
CA SER A 126 -8.78 -4.49 8.73
C SER A 126 -7.92 -4.90 7.54
N PHE A 127 -8.21 -4.43 6.32
CA PHE A 127 -7.41 -4.72 5.13
C PHE A 127 -5.94 -4.31 5.31
N PHE A 128 -5.67 -3.06 5.69
CA PHE A 128 -4.31 -2.58 5.95
C PHE A 128 -3.66 -3.37 7.09
N LYS A 129 -4.39 -3.71 8.16
CA LYS A 129 -3.84 -4.48 9.27
C LYS A 129 -3.45 -5.90 8.85
N ILE A 130 -4.29 -6.58 8.07
CA ILE A 130 -4.09 -7.96 7.64
C ILE A 130 -2.96 -8.06 6.62
N VAL A 131 -2.96 -7.22 5.59
CA VAL A 131 -1.89 -7.20 4.58
C VAL A 131 -0.55 -6.89 5.24
N LYS A 132 -0.47 -5.88 6.12
CA LYS A 132 0.76 -5.56 6.87
C LYS A 132 1.26 -6.75 7.67
N THR A 133 0.37 -7.37 8.45
CA THR A 133 0.71 -8.55 9.27
C THR A 133 1.21 -9.70 8.39
N ALA A 134 0.56 -9.93 7.24
CA ALA A 134 0.95 -10.98 6.32
C ALA A 134 2.37 -10.76 5.76
N PHE A 135 2.67 -9.56 5.26
CA PHE A 135 3.99 -9.24 4.68
C PHE A 135 5.12 -9.08 5.70
N ASN A 136 4.83 -8.78 6.97
CA ASN A 136 5.84 -8.84 8.05
C ASN A 136 6.45 -10.24 8.19
N HIS A 137 5.68 -11.28 7.85
CA HIS A 137 6.13 -12.67 7.84
C HIS A 137 6.12 -13.26 6.43
N ARG A 138 6.59 -12.49 5.43
CA ARG A 138 6.55 -12.81 3.99
C ARG A 138 6.90 -14.27 3.63
N ARG A 139 7.91 -14.86 4.28
CA ARG A 139 8.41 -16.22 3.99
C ARG A 139 7.55 -17.34 4.60
N LYS A 140 6.52 -17.01 5.37
CA LYS A 140 5.60 -17.94 6.04
C LYS A 140 4.25 -17.96 5.32
N THR A 141 3.56 -19.09 5.41
CA THR A 141 2.17 -19.21 4.96
C THR A 141 1.26 -18.30 5.77
N LEU A 142 0.11 -17.90 5.22
CA LEU A 142 -0.87 -17.04 5.88
C LEU A 142 -1.35 -17.64 7.21
N ARG A 143 -1.49 -18.97 7.29
CA ARG A 143 -1.75 -19.73 8.53
C ARG A 143 -0.78 -19.38 9.66
N ASN A 144 0.48 -19.11 9.33
CA ASN A 144 1.52 -18.77 10.29
C ASN A 144 1.66 -17.25 10.46
N SER A 145 1.56 -16.49 9.39
CA SER A 145 1.70 -15.03 9.41
C SER A 145 0.55 -14.35 10.17
N LEU A 146 -0.66 -14.92 10.13
CA LEU A 146 -1.88 -14.33 10.69
C LEU A 146 -2.31 -14.94 12.03
N LYS A 147 -1.42 -15.69 12.71
CA LYS A 147 -1.74 -16.32 14.01
C LYS A 147 -2.21 -15.32 15.08
N VAL A 148 -1.71 -14.09 15.03
CA VAL A 148 -2.06 -13.01 15.97
C VAL A 148 -3.55 -12.65 16.00
N PHE A 149 -4.31 -13.04 14.97
CA PHE A 149 -5.75 -12.78 14.89
C PHE A 149 -6.60 -13.82 15.64
N ASN A 150 -6.00 -14.86 16.24
CA ASN A 150 -6.70 -15.90 17.01
C ASN A 150 -7.91 -16.50 16.27
N LEU A 151 -7.72 -16.79 14.98
CA LEU A 151 -8.75 -17.31 14.08
C LEU A 151 -9.23 -18.69 14.51
N SER A 152 -10.52 -18.98 14.30
CA SER A 152 -11.10 -20.30 14.57
C SER A 152 -10.43 -21.40 13.73
N ASP A 153 -10.44 -22.63 14.24
CA ASP A 153 -9.85 -23.77 13.52
C ASP A 153 -10.56 -24.03 12.18
N ASN A 154 -11.89 -23.91 12.17
CA ASN A 154 -12.71 -24.04 10.95
C ASN A 154 -12.29 -23.04 9.86
N LEU A 155 -12.09 -21.76 10.21
CA LEU A 155 -11.64 -20.77 9.22
C LEU A 155 -10.23 -21.11 8.73
N ARG A 156 -9.35 -21.54 9.63
CA ARG A 156 -7.96 -21.86 9.29
C ARG A 156 -7.88 -23.05 8.33
N GLU A 157 -8.85 -23.94 8.28
CA GLU A 157 -8.85 -25.07 7.33
C GLU A 157 -9.02 -24.63 5.87
N ASP A 158 -9.45 -23.40 5.59
CA ASP A 158 -9.52 -22.88 4.22
C ASP A 158 -8.14 -22.87 3.55
N SER A 159 -8.08 -23.40 2.33
CA SER A 159 -6.89 -23.50 1.49
C SER A 159 -6.16 -22.16 1.27
N ILE A 160 -6.85 -21.02 1.37
CA ILE A 160 -6.24 -19.70 1.28
C ILE A 160 -5.14 -19.52 2.34
N PHE A 161 -5.26 -20.16 3.51
CA PHE A 161 -4.28 -20.04 4.59
C PHE A 161 -2.97 -20.81 4.33
N ASP A 162 -2.94 -21.72 3.35
CA ASP A 162 -1.72 -22.45 2.97
C ASP A 162 -0.85 -21.67 1.98
N LEU A 163 -1.40 -20.60 1.39
CA LEU A 163 -0.67 -19.68 0.52
C LEU A 163 0.24 -18.75 1.31
N ARG A 164 1.26 -18.19 0.64
CA ARG A 164 2.08 -17.07 1.12
C ARG A 164 1.48 -15.73 0.66
N PRO A 165 1.72 -14.62 1.38
CA PRO A 165 1.17 -13.32 1.02
C PRO A 165 1.51 -12.88 -0.40
N GLU A 166 2.69 -13.25 -0.90
CA GLU A 166 3.11 -12.90 -2.26
C GLU A 166 2.31 -13.60 -3.37
N GLN A 167 1.53 -14.64 -3.04
CA GLN A 167 0.71 -15.39 -3.97
C GLN A 167 -0.73 -14.85 -4.07
N LEU A 168 -1.12 -13.89 -3.22
CA LEU A 168 -2.47 -13.35 -3.20
C LEU A 168 -2.59 -12.12 -4.10
N SER A 169 -3.64 -12.10 -4.93
CA SER A 169 -4.10 -10.87 -5.58
C SER A 169 -4.75 -9.93 -4.55
N ILE A 170 -5.07 -8.70 -4.98
CA ILE A 170 -5.77 -7.72 -4.14
C ILE A 170 -7.16 -8.23 -3.77
N GLU A 171 -7.85 -8.85 -4.72
CA GLU A 171 -9.18 -9.44 -4.54
C GLU A 171 -9.13 -10.58 -3.52
N ASN A 172 -8.10 -11.43 -3.56
CA ASN A 172 -7.90 -12.46 -2.55
C ASN A 172 -7.65 -11.84 -1.15
N PHE A 173 -6.93 -10.72 -1.06
CA PHE A 173 -6.79 -10.01 0.20
C PHE A 173 -8.13 -9.43 0.70
N VAL A 174 -8.98 -8.90 -0.18
CA VAL A 174 -10.33 -8.43 0.19
C VAL A 174 -11.18 -9.58 0.74
N VAL A 175 -11.17 -10.73 0.07
CA VAL A 175 -11.88 -11.95 0.54
C VAL A 175 -11.34 -12.39 1.90
N LEU A 176 -10.02 -12.49 2.03
CA LEU A 176 -9.36 -12.86 3.30
C LEU A 176 -9.73 -11.92 4.44
N THR A 177 -9.80 -10.61 4.18
CA THR A 177 -10.23 -9.61 5.15
C THR A 177 -11.65 -9.86 5.63
N ASN A 178 -12.59 -10.06 4.71
CA ASN A 178 -13.98 -10.34 5.05
C ASN A 178 -14.16 -11.63 5.86
N LEU A 179 -13.40 -12.68 5.52
CA LEU A 179 -13.41 -13.94 6.25
C LEU A 179 -12.94 -13.75 7.70
N ILE A 180 -11.81 -13.07 7.90
CA ILE A 180 -11.23 -12.81 9.22
C ILE A 180 -12.15 -11.92 10.07
N ASP A 181 -12.72 -10.87 9.48
CA ASP A 181 -13.64 -9.99 10.20
C ASP A 181 -14.92 -10.73 10.63
N SER A 182 -15.44 -11.60 9.77
CA SER A 182 -16.63 -12.41 10.06
C SER A 182 -16.37 -13.41 11.18
N ASP A 183 -15.24 -14.11 11.13
CA ASP A 183 -14.82 -15.05 12.18
C ASP A 183 -14.62 -14.36 13.52
N THR A 184 -13.93 -13.22 13.53
CA THR A 184 -13.70 -12.42 14.73
C THR A 184 -15.02 -11.96 15.37
N LYS A 185 -15.99 -11.51 14.56
CA LYS A 185 -17.34 -11.13 15.04
C LYS A 185 -18.07 -12.32 15.64
N ASN A 186 -18.01 -13.49 14.99
CA ASN A 186 -18.67 -14.70 15.49
C ASN A 186 -18.09 -15.17 16.82
N LEU A 187 -16.77 -15.11 17.00
CA LEU A 187 -16.13 -15.45 18.28
C LEU A 187 -16.56 -14.50 19.42
N ILE A 188 -16.68 -13.20 19.14
CA ILE A 188 -17.15 -12.21 20.12
C ILE A 188 -18.62 -12.45 20.50
N LEU A 189 -19.48 -12.76 19.53
CA LEU A 189 -20.91 -13.00 19.76
C LEU A 189 -21.17 -14.35 20.43
N GLY A 190 -20.43 -15.40 20.04
CA GLY A 190 -20.49 -16.72 20.65
C GLY A 190 -20.02 -16.72 22.12
N GLY A 191 -18.99 -15.94 22.44
CA GLY A 191 -18.50 -15.77 23.81
C GLY A 191 -19.47 -15.02 24.74
N LYS A 192 -20.46 -14.30 24.21
CA LYS A 192 -21.50 -13.60 25.00
C LYS A 192 -22.72 -14.48 25.34
N ARG A 193 -22.91 -15.63 24.69
CA ARG A 193 -24.02 -16.56 24.97
C ARG A 193 -23.74 -17.59 26.06
N SER A 194 -22.50 -17.66 26.54
CA SER A 194 -22.04 -18.64 27.54
C SER A 194 -21.71 -18.02 28.91
N LYS A 195 -22.28 -16.85 29.22
CA LYS A 195 -22.24 -16.23 30.56
C LYS A 195 -23.64 -15.85 31.01
#